data_AF-A0A4R5QCZ1-F1
#
_entry.id   AF-A0A4R5QCZ1-F1
#
_cell.length_a   1.000
_cell.length_b   1.000
_cell.length_c   1.000
_cell.angle_alpha   90.00
_cell.angle_beta   90.00
_cell.angle_gamma   90.00
#
_symmetry.space_group_name_H-M   'P 1'
#
loop_
_entity.id
_entity.type
_entity.pdbx_description
1 polymer ?
#
loop_
_entity_poly.entity_id
_entity_poly.type
_entity_poly.pdbx_seq_one_letter_code
_entity_poly.pdbx_strand_id
1 'polypeptide(L)'
;MRDPIRQAERLMAIRLRYTINTHLEDQGVTTPAAIGAAVGLPTTEAVSLLGCRQWRAGDVAALQAVAKRLGLEVVPLDISGPRHKTEA
;
A
#
# COMPACT_ATOMS: atom_id res chain seq x y z
N MET A 1 -4.66 -6.48 -25.23
CA MET A 1 -5.80 -6.44 -24.29
C MET A 1 -5.21 -6.39 -22.88
N ARG A 2 -5.43 -5.33 -22.10
CA ARG A 2 -4.87 -5.22 -20.74
C ARG A 2 -5.69 -6.13 -19.83
N ASP A 3 -5.01 -7.00 -19.08
CA ASP A 3 -5.64 -7.90 -18.11
C ASP A 3 -6.24 -7.05 -16.96
N PRO A 4 -7.58 -7.08 -16.77
CA PRO A 4 -8.26 -6.24 -15.79
C PRO A 4 -7.87 -6.59 -14.35
N ILE A 5 -7.50 -7.85 -14.07
CA ILE A 5 -7.05 -8.30 -12.74
C ILE A 5 -5.70 -7.65 -12.43
N ARG A 6 -4.75 -7.70 -13.37
CA ARG A 6 -3.45 -7.04 -13.21
C ARG A 6 -3.56 -5.53 -13.04
N GLN A 7 -4.58 -4.91 -13.65
CA GLN A 7 -4.83 -3.49 -13.49
C GLN A 7 -5.39 -3.15 -12.10
N ALA A 8 -6.33 -3.95 -11.59
CA ALA A 8 -6.85 -3.81 -10.22
C ALA A 8 -5.76 -4.01 -9.17
N GLU A 9 -4.92 -5.06 -9.31
CA GLU A 9 -3.77 -5.32 -8.43
C GLU A 9 -2.78 -4.16 -8.42
N ARG A 10 -2.48 -3.59 -9.60
CA ARG A 10 -1.57 -2.44 -9.70
C ARG A 10 -2.14 -1.20 -9.00
N LEU A 11 -3.44 -0.94 -9.15
CA LEU A 11 -4.10 0.18 -8.45
C LEU A 11 -4.11 -0.03 -6.93
N MET A 12 -4.36 -1.26 -6.48
CA MET A 12 -4.29 -1.64 -5.08
C MET A 12 -2.90 -1.38 -4.50
N ALA A 13 -1.84 -1.82 -5.19
CA ALA A 13 -0.47 -1.63 -4.76
C ALA A 13 -0.11 -0.14 -4.62
N ILE A 14 -0.54 0.69 -5.58
CA ILE A 14 -0.31 2.15 -5.54
C ILE A 14 -0.99 2.75 -4.31
N ARG A 15 -2.25 2.38 -4.05
CA ARG A 15 -3.00 2.88 -2.89
C ARG A 15 -2.36 2.47 -1.57
N LEU A 16 -2.05 1.18 -1.41
CA LEU A 16 -1.38 0.68 -0.21
C LEU A 16 -0.08 1.44 0.06
N ARG A 17 0.78 1.57 -0.95
CA ARG A 17 2.05 2.30 -0.82
C ARG A 17 1.82 3.74 -0.39
N TYR A 18 0.86 4.44 -1.01
CA TYR A 18 0.56 5.81 -0.67
C TYR A 18 0.06 5.94 0.77
N THR A 19 -0.93 5.14 1.16
CA THR A 19 -1.48 5.14 2.52
C THR A 19 -0.42 4.81 3.58
N ILE A 20 0.44 3.82 3.33
CA ILE A 20 1.53 3.47 4.25
C ILE A 20 2.53 4.62 4.36
N ASN A 21 3.00 5.18 3.24
CA ASN A 21 3.98 6.26 3.28
C ASN A 21 3.43 7.51 3.96
N THR A 22 2.18 7.91 3.66
CA THR A 22 1.53 9.04 4.33
C THR A 22 1.39 8.80 5.83
N HIS A 23 0.97 7.61 6.24
CA HIS A 23 0.89 7.28 7.66
C HIS A 23 2.25 7.36 8.36
N LEU A 24 3.31 6.85 7.72
CA LEU A 24 4.67 6.94 8.27
C LEU A 24 5.15 8.39 8.34
N GLU A 25 4.89 9.19 7.31
CA GLU A 25 5.19 10.64 7.29
C GLU A 25 4.45 11.39 8.41
N ASP A 26 3.16 11.11 8.62
CA ASP A 26 2.33 11.70 9.69
C ASP A 26 2.86 11.35 11.09
N GLN A 27 3.47 10.17 11.26
CA GLN A 27 4.14 9.75 12.49
C GLN A 27 5.59 10.28 12.60
N GLY A 28 6.08 11.04 11.61
CA GLY A 28 7.45 11.53 11.55
C GLY A 28 8.49 10.44 11.22
N VAL A 29 8.05 9.27 10.77
CA VAL A 29 8.88 8.11 10.43
C VAL A 29 9.36 8.25 8.98
N THR A 30 10.46 8.99 8.80
CA THR A 30 11.02 9.30 7.47
C THR A 30 12.38 8.66 7.19
N THR A 31 13.04 8.13 8.23
CA THR A 31 14.37 7.52 8.07
C THR A 31 14.25 6.04 7.68
N PRO A 32 15.13 5.52 6.80
CA PRO A 32 15.12 4.11 6.39
C PRO A 32 15.06 3.12 7.56
N ALA A 33 15.84 3.36 8.62
CA ALA A 33 15.87 2.49 9.79
C ALA A 33 14.56 2.54 10.59
N ALA A 34 13.98 3.73 10.77
CA ALA A 34 12.71 3.88 11.47
C ALA A 34 11.54 3.28 10.66
N ILE A 35 11.58 3.42 9.33
CA ILE A 35 10.62 2.78 8.43
C ILE A 35 10.69 1.26 8.59
N GLY A 36 11.89 0.66 8.53
CA GLY A 36 12.08 -0.78 8.74
C GLY A 36 11.53 -1.27 10.08
N ALA A 37 11.82 -0.53 11.15
CA ALA A 37 11.30 -0.82 12.49
C ALA A 37 9.76 -0.74 12.56
N ALA A 38 9.17 0.31 11.96
CA ALA A 38 7.71 0.53 11.98
C ALA A 38 6.94 -0.56 11.21
N VAL A 39 7.47 -1.00 10.07
CA VAL A 39 6.81 -2.03 9.24
C VAL A 39 7.21 -3.46 9.65
N GLY A 40 8.21 -3.62 10.51
CA GLY A 40 8.71 -4.92 10.97
C GLY A 40 9.42 -5.72 9.88
N LEU A 41 10.13 -5.03 8.98
CA LEU A 41 10.93 -5.64 7.90
C LEU A 41 12.38 -5.14 7.99
N PRO A 42 13.35 -5.89 7.44
CA PRO A 42 14.70 -5.37 7.23
C PRO A 42 14.66 -4.04 6.48
N THR A 43 15.48 -3.07 6.88
CA THR A 43 15.50 -1.72 6.30
C THR A 43 15.55 -1.74 4.77
N THR A 44 16.41 -2.57 4.19
CA THR A 44 16.55 -2.70 2.74
C THR A 44 15.27 -3.19 2.09
N GLU A 45 14.62 -4.21 2.65
CA GLU A 45 13.35 -4.73 2.14
C GLU A 45 12.23 -3.70 2.27
N ALA A 46 12.17 -3.00 3.40
CA ALA A 46 11.17 -1.95 3.63
C ALA A 46 11.32 -0.80 2.63
N VAL A 47 12.54 -0.29 2.43
CA VAL A 47 12.81 0.78 1.48
C VAL A 47 12.59 0.33 0.04
N SER A 48 12.96 -0.90 -0.32
CA SER A 48 12.65 -1.46 -1.64
C SER A 48 11.14 -1.61 -1.86
N LEU A 49 10.41 -2.12 -0.87
CA LEU A 49 8.96 -2.34 -0.91
C LEU A 49 8.14 -1.04 -0.83
N LEU A 50 8.67 0.05 -0.31
CA LEU A 50 7.96 1.34 -0.29
C LEU A 50 8.47 2.30 -1.37
N GLY A 51 9.67 2.07 -1.89
CA GLY A 51 10.31 2.85 -2.96
C GLY A 51 10.05 2.34 -4.37
N CYS A 52 9.58 1.10 -4.55
CA CYS A 52 9.38 0.55 -5.90
C CYS A 52 8.30 1.31 -6.69
N ARG A 53 8.50 1.36 -8.01
CA ARG A 53 7.55 1.94 -8.98
C ARG A 53 6.81 0.88 -9.80
N GLN A 54 7.26 -0.37 -9.75
CA GLN A 54 6.65 -1.51 -10.45
C GLN A 54 6.41 -2.65 -9.46
N TRP A 55 5.15 -3.04 -9.34
CA TRP A 55 4.69 -4.06 -8.40
C TRP A 55 4.33 -5.34 -9.14
N ARG A 56 4.78 -6.48 -8.60
CA ARG A 56 4.35 -7.83 -8.97
C ARG A 56 3.29 -8.30 -7.98
N ALA A 57 2.54 -9.34 -8.32
CA ALA A 57 1.48 -9.89 -7.45
C ALA A 57 1.97 -10.19 -6.01
N GLY A 58 3.22 -10.66 -5.85
CA GLY A 58 3.82 -10.90 -4.53
C GLY A 58 4.07 -9.63 -3.71
N ASP A 59 4.31 -8.49 -4.35
CA ASP A 59 4.54 -7.23 -3.64
C ASP A 59 3.23 -6.66 -3.08
N VAL A 60 2.10 -6.91 -3.74
CA VAL A 60 0.77 -6.48 -3.26
C VAL A 60 0.45 -7.16 -1.93
N ALA A 61 0.71 -8.46 -1.83
CA ALA A 61 0.50 -9.21 -0.59
C ALA A 61 1.41 -8.70 0.55
N ALA A 62 2.67 -8.35 0.24
CA ALA A 62 3.58 -7.77 1.21
C ALA A 62 3.11 -6.39 1.70
N LEU A 63 2.65 -5.53 0.78
CA LEU A 63 2.07 -4.23 1.12
C LEU A 63 0.80 -4.36 1.98
N GLN A 64 -0.07 -5.34 1.70
CA GLN A 64 -1.25 -5.62 2.53
C GLN A 64 -0.87 -6.07 3.93
N ALA A 65 0.14 -6.94 4.07
CA ALA A 65 0.63 -7.39 5.36
C ALA A 65 1.18 -6.21 6.19
N VAL A 66 1.91 -5.30 5.55
CA VAL A 66 2.41 -4.07 6.19
C VAL A 66 1.26 -3.16 6.61
N ALA A 67 0.29 -2.90 5.72
CA ALA A 67 -0.88 -2.09 6.05
C ALA A 67 -1.64 -2.67 7.26
N LYS A 68 -1.88 -3.98 7.28
CA LYS A 68 -2.53 -4.67 8.40
C LYS A 68 -1.75 -4.52 9.71
N ARG A 69 -0.42 -4.60 9.67
CA ARG A 69 0.43 -4.41 10.85
C ARG A 69 0.35 -2.98 11.40
N LEU A 70 0.27 -1.99 10.50
CA LEU A 70 0.10 -0.59 10.86
C LEU A 70 -1.36 -0.24 11.24
N GLY A 71 -2.28 -1.21 11.20
CA GLY A 71 -3.70 -0.97 11.48
C GLY A 71 -4.44 -0.18 10.39
N LEU A 72 -3.89 -0.14 9.17
CA LEU A 72 -4.43 0.60 8.04
C LEU A 72 -5.38 -0.29 7.23
N GLU A 73 -6.64 0.13 7.09
CA GLU A 73 -7.58 -0.49 6.16
C GLU A 73 -7.50 0.20 4.78
N VAL A 74 -7.12 -0.56 3.76
CA VAL A 74 -7.20 -0.11 2.36
C VAL A 74 -8.28 -0.89 1.66
N VAL A 75 -9.43 -0.25 1.47
CA VAL A 75 -10.57 -0.85 0.79
C VAL A 75 -10.24 -1.05 -0.69
N PRO A 76 -10.36 -2.28 -1.23
CA PRO A 76 -10.27 -2.51 -2.66
C PRO A 76 -11.31 -1.65 -3.37
N LEU A 77 -10.90 -0.98 -4.45
CA LEU A 77 -11.89 -0.38 -5.32
C LEU A 77 -12.61 -1.55 -5.98
N ASP A 78 -13.80 -1.87 -5.47
CA ASP A 78 -14.70 -2.76 -6.17
C ASP A 78 -15.01 -2.09 -7.51
N ILE A 79 -14.43 -2.61 -8.59
CA ILE A 79 -14.73 -2.15 -9.95
C ILE A 79 -16.16 -2.51 -10.36
N SER A 80 -16.96 -3.10 -9.45
CA SER A 80 -18.40 -3.35 -9.58
C SER A 80 -19.14 -3.03 -8.27
N GLY A 81 -19.06 -1.81 -7.75
CA GLY A 81 -19.89 -1.37 -6.62
C GLY A 81 -20.22 0.12 -6.65
N PRO A 82 -21.46 0.55 -6.30
CA PRO A 82 -21.94 1.88 -6.59
C PRO A 82 -21.17 2.93 -5.78
N ARG A 83 -20.87 4.06 -6.46
CA ARG A 83 -20.46 5.31 -5.81
C ARG A 83 -21.46 5.60 -4.70
N HIS A 84 -21.04 5.48 -3.44
CA HIS A 84 -21.80 6.05 -2.33
C HIS A 84 -21.92 7.55 -2.62
N LYS A 85 -23.15 7.92 -2.98
CA LYS A 85 -23.62 9.28 -3.13
C LYS A 85 -23.52 9.89 -1.74
N THR A 86 -22.56 10.78 -1.53
CA THR A 86 -22.54 11.63 -0.35
C THR A 86 -23.79 12.50 -0.44
N GLU A 87 -24.76 12.28 0.44
CA GLU A 87 -25.88 13.19 0.69
C GLU A 87 -25.35 14.50 1.28
N ALA A 88 -25.77 15.61 0.69
CA ALA A 88 -25.99 16.91 1.30
C ALA A 88 -26.97 17.70 0.41
#